data_AF-A0AAE3SL79-F1
#
_entry.id   AF-A0AAE3SL79-F1
#
_cell.length_a   1.000
_cell.length_b   1.000
_cell.length_c   1.000
_cell.angle_alpha   90.00
_cell.angle_beta   90.00
_cell.angle_gamma   90.00
#
_symmetry.space_group_name_H-M   'P 1'
#
loop_
_entity.id
_entity.type
_entity.pdbx_description
1 polymer ?
#
loop_
_entity_poly.entity_id
_entity_poly.type
_entity_poly.pdbx_seq_one_letter_code
_entity_poly.pdbx_strand_id
1 'polypeptide(L)' 'MSIQNAKKFIERVKHDDLFRKELYKVNGVDGFNQFIKKKELTFDEMEFEEAHSMMMFKCQFAEEHDELENTVNLIKLVLM' A
#
# COMPACT_ATOMS: atom_id res chain seq x y z
N MET A 1 14.00 -3.71 -1.39
CA MET A 1 13.29 -3.47 -0.13
C MET A 1 13.63 -2.05 0.26
N SER A 2 12.60 -1.20 0.33
CA SER A 2 12.71 0.25 0.44
C SER A 2 11.40 0.84 0.95
N ILE A 3 11.44 1.58 2.06
CA ILE A 3 10.31 2.36 2.60
C ILE A 3 9.71 3.29 1.53
N GLN A 4 10.52 3.82 0.61
CA GLN A 4 10.01 4.67 -0.48
C GLN A 4 9.14 3.89 -1.46
N ASN A 5 9.40 2.60 -1.67
CA ASN A 5 8.55 1.74 -2.48
C ASN A 5 7.23 1.46 -1.78
N ALA A 6 7.24 1.25 -0.46
CA ALA A 6 6.01 1.10 0.33
C ALA A 6 5.12 2.36 0.26
N LYS A 7 5.71 3.55 0.39
CA LYS A 7 4.98 4.82 0.21
C LYS A 7 4.37 4.94 -1.19
N LYS A 8 5.18 4.70 -2.23
CA LYS A 8 4.70 4.70 -3.63
C LYS A 8 3.60 3.68 -3.87
N PHE A 9 3.67 2.53 -3.22
CA PHE A 9 2.64 1.50 -3.29
C PHE A 9 1.32 2.00 -2.70
N ILE A 10 1.33 2.54 -1.47
CA ILE A 10 0.13 3.09 -0.82
C ILE A 10 -0.50 4.20 -1.70
N GLU A 11 0.33 5.12 -2.20
CA GLU A 11 -0.12 6.19 -3.11
C GLU A 11 -0.75 5.66 -4.40
N ARG A 12 -0.17 4.61 -5.01
CA ARG A 12 -0.76 3.98 -6.20
C ARG A 12 -2.08 3.28 -5.88
N VAL A 13 -2.20 2.62 -4.74
CA VAL A 13 -3.49 2.02 -4.34
C VAL A 13 -4.55 3.11 -4.12
N LYS A 14 -4.18 4.25 -3.56
CA LYS A 14 -5.08 5.39 -3.35
C LYS A 14 -5.58 5.98 -4.67
N HIS A 15 -4.65 6.27 -5.60
CA HIS A 15 -4.93 7.12 -6.77
C HIS A 15 -5.03 6.39 -8.13
N ASP A 16 -4.57 5.15 -8.26
CA ASP A 16 -4.57 4.40 -9.52
C ASP A 16 -5.58 3.25 -9.48
N ASP A 17 -6.75 3.48 -10.09
CA ASP A 17 -7.83 2.50 -10.17
C ASP A 17 -7.46 1.23 -10.93
N LEU A 18 -6.58 1.32 -11.94
CA LEU A 18 -6.14 0.14 -12.67
C LEU A 18 -5.19 -0.69 -11.80
N PHE A 19 -4.27 -0.01 -11.09
CA PHE A 19 -3.39 -0.66 -10.12
C PHE A 19 -4.19 -1.36 -9.02
N ARG A 20 -5.22 -0.70 -8.47
CA ARG A 20 -6.11 -1.26 -7.45
C ARG A 20 -6.88 -2.49 -7.98
N LYS A 21 -7.40 -2.43 -9.21
CA LYS A 21 -8.07 -3.58 -9.85
C LYS A 21 -7.13 -4.75 -10.11
N GLU A 22 -5.85 -4.50 -10.40
CA GLU A 22 -4.85 -5.56 -10.51
C GLU A 22 -4.52 -6.15 -9.14
N LEU A 23 -4.40 -5.31 -8.11
CA LEU A 23 -4.16 -5.74 -6.73
C LEU A 23 -5.27 -6.69 -6.24
N TYR A 24 -6.54 -6.42 -6.53
CA TYR A 24 -7.64 -7.33 -6.16
C TYR A 24 -7.60 -8.72 -6.80
N LYS A 25 -6.78 -8.92 -7.84
CA LYS A 25 -6.62 -10.23 -8.50
C LYS A 25 -5.48 -11.03 -7.88
N VAL A 26 -4.72 -10.43 -6.98
CA VAL A 26 -3.67 -11.11 -6.23
C VAL A 26 -4.32 -12.15 -5.30
N ASN A 27 -3.73 -13.33 -5.24
CA ASN A 27 -4.19 -14.41 -4.38
C ASN A 27 -3.11 -14.77 -3.36
N GLY A 28 -3.33 -14.37 -2.11
CA GLY A 28 -2.42 -14.61 -1.00
C GLY A 28 -1.07 -13.89 -1.09
N VAL A 29 -0.23 -14.15 -0.08
CA VAL A 29 1.06 -13.48 0.11
C VAL A 29 2.05 -13.74 -1.04
N ASP A 30 2.08 -14.95 -1.59
CA ASP A 30 2.97 -15.27 -2.71
C ASP A 30 2.60 -14.50 -3.99
N GLY A 31 1.30 -14.40 -4.29
CA GLY A 31 0.81 -13.60 -5.41
C GLY A 31 1.15 -12.13 -5.23
N PHE A 32 1.08 -11.63 -4.00
CA PHE A 32 1.40 -10.24 -3.68
C PHE A 32 2.89 -9.95 -3.88
N ASN A 33 3.75 -10.83 -3.36
CA ASN A 33 5.20 -10.72 -3.53
C ASN A 33 5.60 -10.71 -5.02
N GLN A 34 4.93 -11.52 -5.85
CA GLN A 34 5.13 -11.48 -7.30
C GLN A 34 4.62 -10.18 -7.93
N PHE A 35 3.46 -9.69 -7.49
CA PHE A 35 2.87 -8.44 -7.98
C PHE A 35 3.76 -7.24 -7.70
N ILE A 36 4.18 -7.04 -6.44
CA ILE A 36 5.05 -5.92 -6.07
C ILE A 36 6.43 -6.02 -6.73
N LYS A 37 6.94 -7.25 -6.94
CA LYS A 37 8.18 -7.47 -7.69
C LYS A 37 8.04 -7.07 -9.15
N LYS A 38 6.94 -7.47 -9.83
CA LYS A 38 6.66 -7.10 -11.22
C LYS A 38 6.48 -5.59 -11.40
N LYS A 39 5.97 -4.90 -10.38
CA LYS A 39 5.77 -3.44 -10.38
C LYS A 39 7.01 -2.67 -9.93
N GLU A 40 8.11 -3.35 -9.62
CA GLU A 40 9.35 -2.77 -9.08
C GLU A 40 9.15 -2.00 -7.77
N LEU A 41 8.18 -2.44 -6.97
CA LEU A 41 7.78 -1.87 -5.69
C LEU A 41 8.04 -2.86 -4.53
N THR A 42 9.17 -3.57 -4.55
CA THR A 42 9.48 -4.52 -3.45
C THR A 42 9.77 -3.80 -2.14
N PHE A 43 9.04 -4.18 -1.10
CA PHE A 43 9.20 -3.79 0.30
C PHE A 43 8.81 -4.96 1.22
N ASP A 44 9.18 -4.89 2.50
CA ASP A 44 8.71 -5.82 3.53
C ASP A 44 7.62 -5.22 4.44
N GLU A 45 7.09 -6.02 5.36
CA GLU A 45 6.02 -5.60 6.28
C GLU A 45 6.44 -4.46 7.21
N MET A 46 7.69 -4.46 7.68
CA MET A 46 8.21 -3.41 8.56
C MET A 46 8.29 -2.07 7.81
N GLU A 47 8.80 -2.11 6.58
CA GLU A 47 8.86 -0.94 5.69
C GLU A 47 7.47 -0.42 5.33
N PHE A 48 6.47 -1.30 5.23
CA PHE A 48 5.07 -0.93 5.01
C PHE A 48 4.47 -0.20 6.21
N GLU A 49 4.63 -0.73 7.42
CA GLU A 49 4.11 -0.12 8.64
C GLU A 49 4.83 1.21 8.97
N GLU A 50 6.14 1.30 8.69
CA GLU A 50 6.88 2.55 8.80
C GLU A 50 6.41 3.58 7.77
N ALA A 51 6.19 3.17 6.51
CA ALA A 51 5.64 4.05 5.48
C ALA A 51 4.27 4.60 5.89
N HIS A 52 3.38 3.75 6.39
CA HIS A 52 2.08 4.14 6.90
C HIS A 52 2.20 5.16 8.03
N SER A 53 2.99 4.85 9.07
CA SER A 53 3.20 5.73 10.21
C SER A 53 3.74 7.11 9.80
N MET A 54 4.70 7.14 8.87
CA MET A 54 5.26 8.38 8.35
C MET A 54 4.27 9.18 7.50
N MET A 55 3.38 8.52 6.76
CA MET A 55 2.34 9.19 5.98
C MET A 55 1.25 9.75 6.91
N MET A 56 0.84 8.99 7.92
CA MET A 56 -0.11 9.43 8.95
C MET A 56 0.38 10.66 9.71
N PHE A 57 1.66 10.67 10.11
CA PHE A 57 2.26 11.83 10.76
C PHE A 57 2.23 13.10 9.89
N LYS A 58 2.14 12.97 8.57
CA LYS A 58 2.09 14.09 7.63
C LYS A 58 0.69 14.60 7.33
N CYS A 59 -0.37 13.86 7.67
CA CYS A 59 -1.74 14.29 7.49
C CYS A 59 -2.00 15.52 8.37
N GLN A 60 -2.55 16.58 7.76
CA GLN A 60 -2.89 17.82 8.46
C GLN A 60 -4.38 17.91 8.77
N PHE A 61 -5.20 17.20 7.99
CA PHE A 61 -6.66 17.20 8.10
C PHE A 61 -7.21 15.81 8.40
N ALA A 62 -8.36 15.75 9.06
CA ALA A 62 -9.04 14.49 9.38
C ALA A 62 -9.42 13.72 8.12
N GLU A 63 -9.85 14.40 7.05
CA GLU A 63 -10.19 13.73 5.79
C GLU A 63 -8.98 13.02 5.16
N GLU A 64 -7.80 13.62 5.23
CA GLU A 64 -6.56 13.00 4.71
C GLU A 64 -6.19 11.74 5.49
N HIS A 65 -6.37 11.79 6.81
CA HIS A 65 -6.15 10.66 7.70
C HIS A 65 -7.13 9.52 7.40
N ASP A 66 -8.42 9.83 7.28
CA ASP A 66 -9.47 8.86 6.97
C ASP A 66 -9.26 8.21 5.59
N GLU A 67 -8.87 8.98 4.57
CA GLU A 67 -8.54 8.45 3.25
C GLU A 67 -7.34 7.49 3.29
N LEU A 68 -6.30 7.83 4.05
CA LEU A 68 -5.11 7.01 4.20
C LEU A 68 -5.44 5.70 4.93
N GLU A 69 -6.15 5.78 6.04
CA GLU A 69 -6.63 4.61 6.80
C GLU A 69 -7.49 3.70 5.92
N ASN A 70 -8.46 4.25 5.19
CA ASN A 70 -9.29 3.46 4.27
C ASN A 70 -8.45 2.74 3.19
N THR A 71 -7.41 3.40 2.69
CA THR A 71 -6.48 2.80 1.72
C THR A 71 -5.69 1.65 2.34
N VAL A 72 -5.14 1.83 3.54
CA VAL A 72 -4.36 0.80 4.24
C VAL A 72 -5.23 -0.37 4.66
N ASN A 73 -6.45 -0.12 5.15
CA ASN A 73 -7.41 -1.17 5.49
C ASN A 73 -7.79 -2.02 4.27
N LEU A 74 -7.96 -1.40 3.11
CA LEU A 74 -8.17 -2.11 1.85
C LEU A 74 -6.99 -2.99 1.46
N ILE A 75 -5.75 -2.51 1.62
CA ILE A 75 -4.54 -3.31 1.37
C ILE A 75 -4.52 -4.51 2.32
N LYS A 76 -4.77 -4.28 3.61
CA LYS A 76 -4.80 -5.31 4.65
C LYS A 76 -5.83 -6.40 4.35
N LEU A 77 -7.04 -6.02 3.90
CA LEU A 77 -8.09 -6.97 3.50
C LEU A 77 -7.77 -7.82 2.26
N VAL A 78 -6.88 -7.35 1.39
CA VAL A 78 -6.47 -8.13 0.20
C VAL A 78 -5.37 -9.12 0.55
N LEU A 79 -4.58 -8.85 1.59
CA LEU A 79 -3.38 -9.61 1.94
C LEU A 79 -3.54 -10.54 3.14
N MET A 80 -4.50 -10.26 4.03
CA MET A 80 -4.86 -11.05 5.22
C MET A 80 -6.23 -11.70 5.06
#